data_AF-E0IEV9-F1
#
_entry.id   AF-E0IEV9-F1
#
_cell.length_a   1.000
_cell.length_b   1.000
_cell.length_c   1.000
_cell.angle_alpha   90.00
_cell.angle_beta   90.00
_cell.angle_gamma   90.00
#
_symmetry.space_group_name_H-M   'P 1'
#
loop_
_entity.id
_entity.type
_entity.pdbx_description
1 polymer ?
#
loop_
_entity_poly.entity_id
_entity_poly.type
_entity_poly.pdbx_seq_one_letter_code
_entity_poly.pdbx_strand_id
1 'polypeptide(L)'
;MKSPFKMLTLAVAGSCLLAISAPLALAQTADPYTVNASTAAAAPTASTAQSQHITVTAKLVEEKSDTLTVKLSIPVIAGMLDTNYQAALNGNIERRAMADIDKLKKQAAEDQKFAQESGYEFRPYDLEFSYEVKSDGSAAAGSVLSLVTYTYQYTGGAHGGTLATSYNVKATPQATRITLEQALGKGGLAKANNAVRQQIQANPDMFFYNEIVDFQGVSADQAFFIEKGIVHVVFQQYEIAPYAAGILKIAVTDKAAAGPSVSITSKQFVPGNGGAVLVPLRQTAASLGYKVAWNSKTRSAEVSRDAQWTSVTLNKNSYSLNKMAPIKLSAAPNQFKGTIYVPVDFFSTILKLNVTKDSKTGTITIKG
;
A
#
# COMPACT_ATOMS: atom_id res chain seq x y z
N MET A 1 -29.95 -15.44 -51.25
CA MET A 1 -29.39 -16.09 -50.04
C MET A 1 -28.47 -15.08 -49.36
N LYS A 2 -28.88 -14.55 -48.20
CA LYS A 2 -28.12 -13.57 -47.42
C LYS A 2 -27.31 -14.34 -46.37
N SER A 3 -25.99 -14.24 -46.46
CA SER A 3 -25.03 -14.81 -45.49
C SER A 3 -25.17 -14.08 -44.14
N PRO A 4 -25.13 -14.80 -43.00
CA PRO A 4 -25.33 -14.19 -41.70
C PRO A 4 -24.06 -13.47 -41.24
N PHE A 5 -24.27 -12.26 -40.73
CA PHE A 5 -23.29 -11.44 -40.02
C PHE A 5 -22.75 -12.24 -38.82
N LYS A 6 -21.47 -12.62 -38.85
CA LYS A 6 -20.78 -13.10 -37.65
C LYS A 6 -20.43 -11.89 -36.80
N MET A 7 -21.14 -11.72 -35.68
CA MET A 7 -20.70 -10.85 -34.60
C MET A 7 -19.32 -11.30 -34.14
N LEU A 8 -18.30 -10.49 -34.45
CA LEU A 8 -17.01 -10.58 -33.81
C LEU A 8 -17.21 -10.03 -32.39
N THR A 9 -17.33 -10.92 -31.41
CA THR A 9 -17.20 -10.58 -30.00
C THR A 9 -15.77 -10.04 -29.83
N LEU A 10 -15.62 -8.71 -29.83
CA LEU A 10 -14.43 -8.05 -29.32
C LEU A 10 -14.36 -8.40 -27.83
N ALA A 11 -13.69 -9.50 -27.50
CA ALA A 11 -13.22 -9.72 -26.15
C ALA A 11 -12.18 -8.62 -25.88
N VAL A 12 -12.61 -7.57 -25.19
CA VAL A 12 -11.73 -6.64 -24.49
C VAL A 12 -11.04 -7.45 -23.39
N ALA A 13 -10.07 -8.26 -23.79
CA ALA A 13 -9.13 -8.91 -22.90
C ALA A 13 -7.80 -8.13 -22.99
N GLY A 14 -7.89 -6.81 -22.82
CA GLY A 14 -6.76 -5.98 -22.41
C GLY A 14 -6.49 -6.17 -20.93
N SER A 15 -6.37 -7.43 -20.50
CA SER A 15 -5.87 -7.75 -19.18
C SER A 15 -4.37 -7.58 -19.27
N CYS A 16 -3.85 -6.40 -18.94
CA CYS A 16 -2.47 -6.24 -18.49
C CYS A 16 -2.32 -7.08 -17.22
N LEU A 17 -2.20 -8.40 -17.39
CA LEU A 17 -1.60 -9.29 -16.42
C LEU A 17 -0.12 -8.89 -16.38
N LEU A 18 0.17 -7.82 -15.65
CA LEU A 18 1.44 -7.70 -14.95
C LEU A 18 1.47 -8.94 -14.04
N ALA A 19 2.00 -10.04 -14.54
CA ALA A 19 2.23 -11.23 -13.75
C ALA A 19 3.14 -10.79 -12.59
N ILE A 20 2.52 -10.59 -11.42
CA ILE A 20 3.17 -10.32 -10.14
C ILE A 20 3.81 -11.64 -9.72
N SER A 21 4.87 -12.05 -10.42
CA SER A 21 5.61 -13.26 -10.06
C SER A 21 7.02 -13.22 -10.65
N ALA A 22 7.73 -12.12 -10.43
CA ALA A 22 9.15 -12.25 -10.16
C ALA A 22 9.29 -12.08 -8.64
N PRO A 23 9.73 -13.10 -7.88
CA PRO A 23 10.13 -12.86 -6.51
C PRO A 23 11.13 -11.70 -6.55
N LEU A 24 10.98 -10.72 -5.64
CA LEU A 24 12.07 -9.79 -5.38
C LEU A 24 13.27 -10.68 -5.02
N ALA A 25 14.15 -10.93 -6.00
CA ALA A 25 15.49 -11.43 -5.72
C ALA A 25 16.15 -10.32 -4.92
N LEU A 26 16.02 -10.45 -3.60
CA LEU A 26 16.65 -9.60 -2.61
C LEU A 26 18.14 -9.80 -2.79
N ALA A 27 18.90 -8.70 -2.81
CA ALA A 27 20.37 -8.72 -2.84
C ALA A 27 21.02 -9.44 -1.65
N GLN A 28 20.24 -10.09 -0.77
CA GLN A 28 20.71 -10.87 0.36
C GLN A 28 21.06 -12.33 0.02
N THR A 29 20.81 -12.81 -1.19
CA THR A 29 21.16 -14.20 -1.60
C THR A 29 22.29 -14.25 -2.63
N ALA A 30 23.30 -13.38 -2.51
CA ALA A 30 24.56 -13.59 -3.20
C ALA A 30 25.45 -14.48 -2.31
N ASP A 31 25.80 -15.66 -2.82
CA ASP A 31 26.77 -16.54 -2.16
C ASP A 31 28.08 -15.78 -1.89
N PRO A 32 28.75 -16.01 -0.74
CA PRO A 32 29.96 -15.31 -0.40
C PRO A 32 31.10 -15.72 -1.35
N TYR A 33 31.52 -14.79 -2.21
CA TYR A 33 32.80 -14.89 -2.89
C TYR A 33 33.93 -14.73 -1.86
N THR A 34 34.66 -15.81 -1.61
CA THR A 34 35.88 -15.78 -0.79
C THR A 34 37.02 -15.14 -1.57
N VAL A 35 37.52 -14.00 -1.10
CA VAL A 35 38.84 -13.48 -1.49
C VAL A 35 39.80 -13.66 -0.32
N ASN A 36 40.94 -14.30 -0.59
CA ASN A 36 42.01 -14.51 0.37
C ASN A 36 42.55 -13.15 0.85
N ALA A 37 42.47 -12.91 2.15
CA ALA A 37 43.04 -11.74 2.79
C ALA A 37 44.55 -11.93 3.02
N SER A 38 45.35 -10.98 2.51
CA SER A 38 46.72 -10.76 2.98
C SER A 38 46.71 -9.58 3.96
N THR A 39 47.27 -9.80 5.15
CA THR A 39 47.30 -8.83 6.25
C THR A 39 48.44 -7.83 6.10
N ALA A 40 48.10 -6.55 6.10
CA ALA A 40 49.02 -5.49 6.53
C ALA A 40 48.25 -4.52 7.44
N ALA A 41 48.63 -4.50 8.72
CA ALA A 41 48.07 -3.61 9.72
C ALA A 41 48.66 -2.21 9.55
N ALA A 42 47.79 -1.21 9.35
CA ALA A 42 48.13 0.21 9.43
C ALA A 42 47.33 0.85 10.57
N ALA A 43 48.01 1.69 11.35
CA ALA A 43 47.51 2.36 12.56
C ALA A 43 46.33 3.32 12.28
N PRO A 44 45.44 3.57 13.26
CA PRO A 44 44.28 4.41 13.06
C PRO A 44 44.69 5.88 13.10
N THR A 45 44.75 6.53 11.94
CA THR A 45 44.65 7.99 11.86
C THR A 45 43.18 8.37 11.92
N ALA A 46 42.86 9.30 12.82
CA ALA A 46 41.51 9.85 12.97
C ALA A 46 41.05 10.45 11.63
N SER A 47 40.16 9.74 10.94
CA SER A 47 39.52 10.21 9.72
C SER A 47 38.52 11.30 10.11
N THR A 48 38.86 12.54 9.75
CA THR A 48 37.92 13.65 9.72
C THR A 48 36.72 13.22 8.88
N ALA A 49 35.52 13.24 9.47
CA ALA A 49 34.28 12.81 8.85
C ALA A 49 34.10 13.48 7.48
N GLN A 50 34.48 12.77 6.43
CA GLN A 50 34.29 13.19 5.05
C GLN A 50 32.78 13.17 4.81
N SER A 51 32.21 14.34 4.52
CA SER A 51 30.78 14.48 4.26
C SER A 51 30.39 13.54 3.12
N GLN A 52 29.62 12.49 3.45
CA GLN A 52 29.11 11.55 2.46
C GLN A 52 28.16 12.29 1.52
N HIS A 53 28.51 12.35 0.24
CA HIS A 53 27.68 12.94 -0.79
C HIS A 53 27.34 11.86 -1.81
N ILE A 54 26.22 11.18 -1.58
CA ILE A 54 25.68 10.22 -2.54
C ILE A 54 25.07 11.00 -3.70
N THR A 55 25.38 10.58 -4.91
CA THR A 55 24.82 11.15 -6.14
C THR A 55 24.07 10.08 -6.90
N VAL A 56 23.01 10.49 -7.58
CA VAL A 56 22.22 9.61 -8.46
C VAL A 56 22.16 10.27 -9.83
N THR A 57 22.83 9.66 -10.80
CA THR A 57 22.84 10.12 -12.20
C THR A 57 22.05 9.16 -13.08
N ALA A 58 21.75 9.56 -14.30
CA ALA A 58 21.03 8.72 -15.25
C ALA A 58 21.99 8.09 -16.27
N LYS A 59 21.92 6.76 -16.42
CA LYS A 59 22.37 6.07 -17.62
C LYS A 59 21.20 6.01 -18.60
N LEU A 60 21.39 6.63 -19.78
CA LEU A 60 20.36 6.66 -20.81
C LEU A 60 20.50 5.48 -21.76
N VAL A 61 19.38 4.83 -22.09
CA VAL A 61 19.28 3.81 -23.14
C VAL A 61 18.09 4.17 -24.01
N GLU A 62 18.33 4.45 -25.28
CA GLU A 62 17.29 4.74 -26.25
C GLU A 62 17.41 3.80 -27.45
N GLU A 63 16.30 3.17 -27.81
CA GLU A 63 16.21 2.32 -29.00
C GLU A 63 14.89 2.62 -29.73
N LYS A 64 14.90 2.48 -31.05
CA LYS A 64 13.68 2.60 -31.85
C LYS A 64 13.73 1.61 -33.01
N SER A 65 12.68 0.82 -33.15
CA SER A 65 12.43 -0.08 -34.27
C SER A 65 10.99 0.06 -34.77
N ASP A 66 10.64 -0.70 -35.81
CA ASP A 66 9.26 -0.81 -36.29
C ASP A 66 8.33 -1.52 -35.29
N THR A 67 8.88 -2.15 -34.25
CA THR A 67 8.12 -2.92 -33.27
C THR A 67 8.12 -2.34 -31.85
N LEU A 68 9.13 -1.52 -31.51
CA LEU A 68 9.34 -1.07 -30.14
C LEU A 68 10.10 0.26 -30.09
N THR A 69 9.64 1.19 -29.26
CA THR A 69 10.40 2.36 -28.80
C THR A 69 10.82 2.14 -27.35
N VAL A 70 12.10 2.35 -27.04
CA VAL A 70 12.68 2.24 -25.70
C VAL A 70 13.26 3.59 -25.28
N LYS A 71 12.93 4.04 -24.07
CA LYS A 71 13.55 5.21 -23.43
C LYS A 71 13.77 4.93 -21.95
N LEU A 72 14.98 4.53 -21.58
CA LEU A 72 15.33 4.26 -20.19
C LEU A 72 16.26 5.35 -19.65
N SER A 73 15.89 5.91 -18.52
CA SER A 73 16.73 6.69 -17.62
C SER A 73 16.98 5.85 -16.39
N ILE A 74 18.05 5.05 -16.39
CA ILE A 74 18.38 4.10 -15.33
C ILE A 74 19.22 4.82 -14.25
N PRO A 75 18.81 4.84 -12.97
CA PRO A 75 19.59 5.50 -11.94
C PRO A 75 20.90 4.76 -11.66
N VAL A 76 21.99 5.51 -11.59
CA VAL A 76 23.32 5.06 -11.20
C VAL A 76 23.72 5.78 -9.92
N ILE A 77 23.82 5.03 -8.84
CA ILE A 77 24.16 5.51 -7.51
C ILE A 77 25.67 5.48 -7.33
N ALA A 78 26.25 6.57 -6.84
CA ALA A 78 27.67 6.69 -6.52
C ALA A 78 27.89 7.39 -5.18
N GLY A 79 28.97 7.06 -4.49
CA GLY A 79 29.38 7.71 -3.23
C GLY A 79 28.86 7.04 -1.96
N MET A 80 28.28 5.83 -2.03
CA MET A 80 27.99 5.03 -0.84
C MET A 80 29.29 4.50 -0.23
N LEU A 81 29.36 4.45 1.10
CA LEU A 81 30.50 3.85 1.80
C LEU A 81 30.54 2.33 1.64
N ASP A 82 29.39 1.67 1.62
CA ASP A 82 29.27 0.26 1.31
C ASP A 82 29.25 0.07 -0.22
N THR A 83 30.45 -0.05 -0.81
CA THR A 83 30.63 -0.17 -2.25
C THR A 83 30.07 -1.48 -2.82
N ASN A 84 30.02 -2.55 -2.01
CA ASN A 84 29.43 -3.82 -2.40
C ASN A 84 27.91 -3.70 -2.52
N TYR A 85 27.25 -3.08 -1.52
CA TYR A 85 25.82 -2.80 -1.59
C TYR A 85 25.49 -1.87 -2.77
N GLN A 86 26.29 -0.83 -2.98
CA GLN A 86 26.13 0.08 -4.12
C GLN A 86 26.16 -0.66 -5.45
N ALA A 87 27.17 -1.51 -5.67
CA ALA A 87 27.32 -2.29 -6.90
C ALA A 87 26.13 -3.25 -7.08
N ALA A 88 25.71 -3.93 -6.01
CA ALA A 88 24.56 -4.82 -6.04
C ALA A 88 23.25 -4.09 -6.37
N LEU A 89 23.03 -2.91 -5.79
CA LEU A 89 21.83 -2.10 -6.04
C LEU A 89 21.78 -1.58 -7.48
N ASN A 90 22.87 -0.97 -7.97
CA ASN A 90 22.98 -0.52 -9.36
C ASN A 90 22.75 -1.69 -10.34
N GLY A 91 23.44 -2.81 -10.11
CA GLY A 91 23.31 -4.00 -10.94
C GLY A 91 21.91 -4.61 -10.92
N ASN A 92 21.19 -4.55 -9.78
CA ASN A 92 19.81 -5.02 -9.69
C ASN A 92 18.85 -4.15 -10.51
N ILE A 93 18.96 -2.83 -10.38
CA ILE A 93 18.10 -1.88 -11.10
C ILE A 93 18.34 -1.99 -12.60
N GLU A 94 19.61 -1.95 -13.03
CA GLU A 94 19.97 -2.08 -14.43
C GLU A 94 19.50 -3.40 -15.04
N ARG A 95 19.75 -4.53 -14.36
CA ARG A 95 19.31 -5.85 -14.85
C ARG A 95 17.80 -5.93 -15.03
N ARG A 96 17.02 -5.37 -14.11
CA ARG A 96 15.54 -5.33 -14.25
C ARG A 96 15.12 -4.51 -15.46
N ALA A 97 15.66 -3.29 -15.59
CA ALA A 97 15.33 -2.40 -16.71
C ALA A 97 15.70 -3.02 -18.08
N MET A 98 16.86 -3.68 -18.18
CA MET A 98 17.28 -4.36 -19.40
C MET A 98 16.46 -5.63 -19.69
N ALA A 99 16.07 -6.39 -18.67
CA ALA A 99 15.22 -7.57 -18.84
C ALA A 99 13.82 -7.22 -19.38
N ASP A 100 13.29 -6.03 -19.04
CA ASP A 100 12.04 -5.53 -19.60
C ASP A 100 12.16 -5.25 -21.11
N ILE A 101 13.32 -4.77 -21.59
CA ILE A 101 13.58 -4.62 -23.03
C ILE A 101 13.50 -5.99 -23.72
N ASP A 102 14.23 -6.99 -23.22
CA ASP A 102 14.30 -8.32 -23.85
C ASP A 102 12.93 -9.00 -23.91
N LYS A 103 12.18 -8.90 -22.80
CA LYS A 103 10.81 -9.41 -22.71
C LYS A 103 9.90 -8.73 -23.74
N LEU A 104 9.94 -7.40 -23.82
CA LEU A 104 9.04 -6.64 -24.68
C LEU A 104 9.39 -6.77 -26.16
N LYS A 105 10.68 -6.88 -26.51
CA LYS A 105 11.14 -7.20 -27.87
C LYS A 105 10.58 -8.54 -28.35
N LYS A 106 10.67 -9.57 -27.50
CA LYS A 106 10.14 -10.90 -27.82
C LYS A 106 8.63 -10.85 -28.05
N GLN A 107 7.90 -10.23 -27.12
CA GLN A 107 6.44 -10.08 -27.21
C GLN A 107 6.03 -9.30 -28.47
N ALA A 108 6.68 -8.17 -28.75
CA ALA A 108 6.36 -7.35 -29.91
C ALA A 108 6.58 -8.08 -31.24
N ALA A 109 7.61 -8.93 -31.35
CA ALA A 109 7.84 -9.74 -32.54
C ALA A 109 6.76 -10.81 -32.74
N GLU A 110 6.33 -11.48 -31.67
CA GLU A 110 5.26 -12.47 -31.69
C GLU A 110 3.91 -11.83 -32.08
N ASP A 111 3.60 -10.67 -31.48
CA ASP A 111 2.35 -9.95 -31.73
C ASP A 111 2.32 -9.29 -33.11
N GLN A 112 3.46 -8.81 -33.62
CA GLN A 112 3.56 -8.31 -34.99
C GLN A 112 3.25 -9.41 -36.00
N LYS A 113 3.80 -10.62 -35.79
CA LYS A 113 3.52 -11.78 -36.63
C LYS A 113 2.03 -12.14 -36.59
N PHE A 114 1.44 -12.20 -35.40
CA PHE A 114 0.02 -12.49 -35.24
C PHE A 114 -0.88 -11.44 -35.89
N ALA A 115 -0.52 -10.16 -35.81
CA ALA A 115 -1.24 -9.06 -36.46
C ALA A 115 -1.24 -9.18 -37.99
N GLN A 116 -0.10 -9.54 -38.57
CA GLN A 116 0.03 -9.81 -40.01
C GLN A 116 -0.84 -10.99 -40.44
N GLU A 117 -0.80 -12.11 -39.70
CA GLU A 117 -1.63 -13.30 -39.98
C GLU A 117 -3.13 -13.03 -39.83
N SER A 118 -3.49 -12.12 -38.92
CA SER A 118 -4.89 -11.76 -38.61
C SER A 118 -5.42 -10.58 -39.43
N GLY A 119 -4.58 -9.93 -40.23
CA GLY A 119 -4.98 -8.83 -41.13
C GLY A 119 -5.29 -7.50 -40.44
N TYR A 120 -4.65 -7.20 -39.30
CA TYR A 120 -4.75 -5.88 -38.67
C TYR A 120 -3.39 -5.21 -38.49
N GLU A 121 -3.38 -3.89 -38.37
CA GLU A 121 -2.17 -3.08 -38.23
C GLU A 121 -1.52 -3.31 -36.85
N PHE A 122 -0.26 -3.72 -36.85
CA PHE A 122 0.56 -3.72 -35.64
C PHE A 122 1.04 -2.31 -35.32
N ARG A 123 0.87 -1.87 -34.07
CA ARG A 123 1.39 -0.60 -33.59
C ARG A 123 2.61 -0.85 -32.71
N PRO A 124 3.72 -0.11 -32.90
CA PRO A 124 4.91 -0.26 -32.07
C PRO A 124 4.58 -0.15 -30.59
N TYR A 125 5.26 -0.96 -29.78
CA TYR A 125 5.18 -0.89 -28.33
C TYR A 125 6.05 0.24 -27.81
N ASP A 126 5.77 0.69 -26.58
CA ASP A 126 6.61 1.66 -25.88
C ASP A 126 7.07 1.08 -24.54
N LEU A 127 8.34 1.24 -24.23
CA LEU A 127 8.94 0.99 -22.93
C LEU A 127 9.63 2.26 -22.44
N GLU A 128 9.17 2.80 -21.33
CA GLU A 128 9.83 3.91 -20.66
C GLU A 128 10.24 3.50 -19.24
N PHE A 129 11.44 3.88 -18.83
CA PHE A 129 11.92 3.69 -17.46
C PHE A 129 12.43 5.02 -16.92
N SER A 130 11.86 5.49 -15.82
CA SER A 130 12.26 6.73 -15.16
C SER A 130 12.45 6.52 -13.66
N TYR A 131 13.03 7.51 -12.98
CA TYR A 131 13.21 7.45 -11.53
C TYR A 131 13.03 8.81 -10.86
N GLU A 132 12.72 8.77 -9.58
CA GLU A 132 12.68 9.90 -8.66
C GLU A 132 13.54 9.58 -7.44
N VAL A 133 14.46 10.48 -7.06
CA VAL A 133 15.15 10.42 -5.77
C VAL A 133 14.27 11.14 -4.74
N LYS A 134 13.91 10.42 -3.67
CA LYS A 134 13.03 10.90 -2.59
C LYS A 134 13.81 11.31 -1.34
N SER A 135 14.97 10.68 -1.14
CA SER A 135 15.90 11.01 -0.08
C SER A 135 17.31 10.65 -0.55
N ASP A 136 18.29 11.53 -0.31
CA ASP A 136 19.61 11.49 -0.93
C ASP A 136 20.64 10.66 -0.15
N GLY A 137 20.28 10.10 1.00
CA GLY A 137 21.20 9.33 1.84
C GLY A 137 22.21 10.15 2.62
N SER A 138 22.10 11.49 2.61
CA SER A 138 22.93 12.38 3.44
C SER A 138 22.68 12.18 4.94
N ALA A 139 23.61 12.63 5.78
CA ALA A 139 23.44 12.62 7.24
C ALA A 139 22.23 13.47 7.67
N ALA A 140 21.95 14.59 6.98
CA ALA A 140 20.79 15.42 7.21
C ALA A 140 19.47 14.69 6.90
N ALA A 141 19.48 13.79 5.91
CA ALA A 141 18.40 12.88 5.61
C ALA A 141 18.40 11.60 6.48
N GLY A 142 19.14 11.60 7.60
CA GLY A 142 19.22 10.45 8.50
C GLY A 142 19.92 9.23 7.88
N SER A 143 20.79 9.44 6.90
CA SER A 143 21.42 8.39 6.09
C SER A 143 20.42 7.47 5.39
N VAL A 144 19.27 8.02 4.96
CA VAL A 144 18.25 7.29 4.21
C VAL A 144 18.37 7.66 2.74
N LEU A 145 18.75 6.70 1.90
CA LEU A 145 18.64 6.80 0.45
C LEU A 145 17.32 6.16 0.03
N SER A 146 16.46 6.91 -0.64
CA SER A 146 15.14 6.45 -1.09
C SER A 146 14.89 6.84 -2.54
N LEU A 147 14.55 5.87 -3.39
CA LEU A 147 14.24 6.07 -4.79
C LEU A 147 12.94 5.36 -5.17
N VAL A 148 12.25 5.90 -6.16
CA VAL A 148 11.16 5.21 -6.86
C VAL A 148 11.50 5.16 -8.33
N THR A 149 11.42 3.98 -8.94
CA THR A 149 11.53 3.79 -10.39
C THR A 149 10.15 3.51 -10.97
N TYR A 150 9.91 3.97 -12.20
CA TYR A 150 8.66 3.78 -12.91
C TYR A 150 8.94 3.09 -14.24
N THR A 151 8.41 1.88 -14.41
CA THR A 151 8.45 1.16 -15.69
C THR A 151 7.08 1.34 -16.36
N TYR A 152 7.01 2.12 -17.42
CA TYR A 152 5.83 2.24 -18.27
C TYR A 152 5.94 1.31 -19.48
N GLN A 153 4.86 0.59 -19.77
CA GLN A 153 4.74 -0.26 -20.95
C GLN A 153 3.42 0.05 -21.67
N TYR A 154 3.51 0.24 -22.99
CA TYR A 154 2.35 0.26 -23.88
C TYR A 154 2.47 -0.88 -24.89
N THR A 155 1.53 -1.81 -24.84
CA THR A 155 1.48 -2.98 -25.73
C THR A 155 0.18 -3.01 -26.53
N GLY A 156 -0.36 -1.84 -26.87
CA GLY A 156 -1.68 -1.67 -27.49
C GLY A 156 -2.82 -1.45 -26.48
N GLY A 157 -4.04 -1.29 -27.01
CA GLY A 157 -5.23 -0.96 -26.22
C GLY A 157 -5.41 0.55 -25.96
N ALA A 158 -6.31 0.88 -25.04
CA ALA A 158 -6.71 2.27 -24.77
C ALA A 158 -5.63 3.09 -24.03
N HIS A 159 -4.76 2.42 -23.25
CA HIS A 159 -3.69 3.06 -22.49
C HIS A 159 -2.59 2.05 -22.13
N GLY A 160 -1.41 2.54 -21.76
CA GLY A 160 -0.33 1.73 -21.19
C GLY A 160 -0.48 1.53 -19.68
N GLY A 161 0.43 0.77 -19.08
CA GLY A 161 0.50 0.54 -17.64
C GLY A 161 1.83 1.00 -17.06
N THR A 162 1.82 1.52 -15.85
CA THR A 162 3.04 1.90 -15.11
C THR A 162 3.16 1.10 -13.82
N LEU A 163 4.33 0.51 -13.61
CA LEU A 163 4.72 -0.12 -12.35
C LEU A 163 5.70 0.79 -11.59
N ALA A 164 5.34 1.20 -10.37
CA ALA A 164 6.26 1.86 -9.45
C ALA A 164 6.97 0.84 -8.56
N THR A 165 8.31 0.84 -8.58
CA THR A 165 9.15 0.03 -7.69
C THR A 165 9.97 0.95 -6.80
N SER A 166 10.07 0.63 -5.51
CA SER A 166 10.78 1.47 -4.54
C SER A 166 12.02 0.81 -3.96
N TYR A 167 13.06 1.60 -3.74
CA TYR A 167 14.33 1.20 -3.13
C TYR A 167 14.61 2.10 -1.92
N ASN A 168 14.68 1.51 -0.72
CA ASN A 168 14.91 2.24 0.53
C ASN A 168 16.10 1.62 1.27
N VAL A 169 17.11 2.43 1.54
CA VAL A 169 18.41 1.97 2.04
C VAL A 169 18.86 2.84 3.20
N LYS A 170 19.31 2.21 4.28
CA LYS A 170 20.11 2.87 5.31
C LYS A 170 21.56 2.91 4.81
N ALA A 171 21.99 4.07 4.32
CA ALA A 171 23.27 4.30 3.66
C ALA A 171 24.40 4.57 4.67
N THR A 172 24.76 3.53 5.42
CA THR A 172 25.87 3.51 6.40
C THR A 172 27.07 2.74 5.83
N PRO A 173 28.25 2.71 6.51
CA PRO A 173 29.36 1.85 6.08
C PRO A 173 29.01 0.36 5.92
N GLN A 174 27.96 -0.08 6.63
CA GLN A 174 27.28 -1.36 6.41
C GLN A 174 25.86 -1.04 5.97
N ALA A 175 25.61 -0.99 4.66
CA ALA A 175 24.32 -0.56 4.14
C ALA A 175 23.29 -1.68 4.26
N THR A 176 22.04 -1.32 4.54
CA THR A 176 20.94 -2.28 4.70
C THR A 176 19.67 -1.79 4.02
N ARG A 177 18.87 -2.73 3.50
CA ARG A 177 17.52 -2.40 3.03
C ARG A 177 16.65 -2.04 4.24
N ILE A 178 15.86 -0.99 4.09
CA ILE A 178 14.81 -0.61 5.04
C ILE A 178 13.52 -1.33 4.61
N THR A 179 12.90 -2.11 5.49
CA THR A 179 11.56 -2.66 5.28
C THR A 179 10.48 -1.63 5.63
N LEU A 180 9.25 -1.83 5.15
CA LEU A 180 8.15 -0.94 5.49
C LEU A 180 7.90 -0.92 7.01
N GLU A 181 7.94 -2.09 7.65
CA GLU A 181 7.79 -2.21 9.11
C GLU A 181 8.88 -1.40 9.86
N GLN A 182 10.14 -1.49 9.43
CA GLN A 182 11.24 -0.72 10.02
C GLN A 182 11.04 0.79 9.81
N ALA A 183 10.61 1.22 8.62
CA ALA A 183 10.38 2.62 8.30
C ALA A 183 9.23 3.22 9.11
N LEU A 184 8.15 2.46 9.28
CA LEU A 184 6.95 2.87 10.01
C LEU A 184 7.12 2.82 11.54
N GLY A 185 8.01 1.94 12.01
CA GLY A 185 8.22 1.69 13.43
C GLY A 185 7.03 1.01 14.11
N LYS A 186 7.13 0.83 15.43
CA LYS A 186 6.12 0.13 16.23
C LYS A 186 4.75 0.82 16.12
N GLY A 187 3.73 0.06 15.70
CA GLY A 187 2.37 0.56 15.52
C GLY A 187 2.16 1.41 14.25
N GLY A 188 3.19 1.61 13.43
CA GLY A 188 3.10 2.46 12.25
C GLY A 188 2.26 1.86 11.12
N LEU A 189 2.10 0.53 11.02
CA LEU A 189 1.18 -0.09 10.07
C LEU A 189 -0.27 0.35 10.30
N ALA A 190 -0.69 0.46 11.57
CA ALA A 190 -2.01 0.99 11.91
C ALA A 190 -2.15 2.47 11.49
N LYS A 191 -1.09 3.27 11.64
CA LYS A 191 -1.06 4.67 11.14
C LYS A 191 -1.18 4.72 9.63
N ALA A 192 -0.47 3.85 8.91
CA ALA A 192 -0.55 3.74 7.46
C ALA A 192 -1.98 3.36 7.01
N ASN A 193 -2.58 2.33 7.60
CA ASN A 193 -3.97 1.94 7.33
C ASN A 193 -4.95 3.10 7.56
N ASN A 194 -4.75 3.86 8.64
CA ASN A 194 -5.60 5.02 8.94
C ASN A 194 -5.43 6.15 7.94
N ALA A 195 -4.20 6.45 7.50
CA ALA A 195 -3.95 7.45 6.47
C ALA A 195 -4.66 7.11 5.15
N VAL A 196 -4.63 5.82 4.75
CA VAL A 196 -5.34 5.36 3.55
C VAL A 196 -6.85 5.46 3.71
N ARG A 197 -7.40 5.01 4.84
CA ARG A 197 -8.84 5.14 5.12
C ARG A 197 -9.31 6.60 5.12
N GLN A 198 -8.52 7.52 5.65
CA GLN A 198 -8.83 8.95 5.61
C GLN A 198 -8.86 9.47 4.17
N GLN A 199 -7.91 9.07 3.33
CA GLN A 199 -7.90 9.45 1.92
C GLN A 199 -9.15 8.94 1.19
N ILE A 200 -9.55 7.69 1.46
CA ILE A 200 -10.78 7.09 0.93
C ILE A 200 -12.02 7.86 1.41
N GLN A 201 -12.12 8.14 2.71
CA GLN A 201 -13.26 8.86 3.29
C GLN A 201 -13.38 10.30 2.81
N ALA A 202 -12.26 10.97 2.55
CA ALA A 202 -12.26 12.34 2.05
C ALA A 202 -12.77 12.44 0.61
N ASN A 203 -12.57 11.39 -0.19
CA ASN A 203 -12.88 11.39 -1.63
C ASN A 203 -13.38 10.00 -2.10
N PRO A 204 -14.50 9.49 -1.57
CA PRO A 204 -14.91 8.09 -1.77
C PRO A 204 -15.12 7.76 -3.26
N ASP A 205 -15.60 8.70 -4.06
CA ASP A 205 -15.86 8.50 -5.49
C ASP A 205 -14.60 8.23 -6.33
N MET A 206 -13.40 8.49 -5.78
CA MET A 206 -12.13 8.16 -6.45
C MET A 206 -11.68 6.71 -6.24
N PHE A 207 -12.27 5.99 -5.29
CA PHE A 207 -11.81 4.66 -4.88
C PHE A 207 -12.80 3.58 -5.26
N PHE A 208 -12.32 2.33 -5.34
CA PHE A 208 -13.24 1.22 -5.59
C PHE A 208 -14.15 1.00 -4.39
N TYR A 209 -15.39 0.58 -4.69
CA TYR A 209 -16.42 0.36 -3.67
C TYR A 209 -15.96 -0.60 -2.57
N ASN A 210 -15.22 -1.66 -2.91
CA ASN A 210 -14.67 -2.60 -1.94
C ASN A 210 -13.70 -1.93 -0.96
N GLU A 211 -12.90 -0.94 -1.38
CA GLU A 211 -12.00 -0.21 -0.48
C GLU A 211 -12.74 0.78 0.42
N ILE A 212 -13.85 1.34 -0.06
CA ILE A 212 -14.73 2.20 0.73
C ILE A 212 -15.38 1.41 1.87
N VAL A 213 -15.88 0.21 1.57
CA VAL A 213 -16.60 -0.61 2.57
C VAL A 213 -15.70 -1.52 3.39
N ASP A 214 -14.57 -1.96 2.81
CA ASP A 214 -13.72 -2.99 3.37
C ASP A 214 -12.26 -2.91 2.87
N PHE A 215 -11.58 -1.81 3.15
CA PHE A 215 -10.13 -1.71 2.94
C PHE A 215 -9.37 -2.76 3.77
N GLN A 216 -8.71 -3.69 3.09
CA GLN A 216 -8.04 -4.84 3.73
C GLN A 216 -6.77 -4.47 4.50
N GLY A 217 -6.25 -3.26 4.29
CA GLY A 217 -5.00 -2.80 4.89
C GLY A 217 -3.86 -2.71 3.88
N VAL A 218 -2.82 -2.00 4.27
CA VAL A 218 -1.54 -1.90 3.58
C VAL A 218 -0.80 -3.23 3.71
N SER A 219 -0.29 -3.77 2.60
CA SER A 219 0.52 -4.98 2.61
C SER A 219 1.85 -4.76 3.35
N ALA A 220 2.39 -5.81 3.99
CA ALA A 220 3.73 -5.75 4.59
C ALA A 220 4.84 -5.43 3.57
N ASP A 221 4.62 -5.84 2.32
CA ASP A 221 5.53 -5.62 1.20
C ASP A 221 5.09 -4.45 0.29
N GLN A 222 4.17 -3.58 0.75
CA GLN A 222 3.72 -2.43 -0.01
C GLN A 222 4.93 -1.59 -0.47
N ALA A 223 4.94 -1.19 -1.75
CA ALA A 223 5.91 -0.22 -2.22
C ALA A 223 5.80 1.08 -1.40
N PHE A 224 6.92 1.67 -1.03
CA PHE A 224 6.95 2.88 -0.21
C PHE A 224 8.21 3.68 -0.46
N PHE A 225 8.19 4.97 -0.17
CA PHE A 225 9.41 5.78 -0.13
C PHE A 225 9.47 6.62 1.14
N ILE A 226 10.65 7.11 1.45
CA ILE A 226 10.88 8.01 2.57
C ILE A 226 11.33 9.35 1.98
N GLU A 227 10.59 10.41 2.27
CA GLU A 227 10.92 11.77 1.85
C GLU A 227 10.81 12.69 3.06
N LYS A 228 11.89 13.42 3.37
CA LYS A 228 11.94 14.33 4.53
C LYS A 228 11.52 13.66 5.85
N GLY A 229 11.89 12.39 6.03
CA GLY A 229 11.55 11.59 7.21
C GLY A 229 10.10 11.08 7.25
N ILE A 230 9.29 11.34 6.23
CA ILE A 230 7.90 10.88 6.13
C ILE A 230 7.85 9.65 5.22
N VAL A 231 7.18 8.60 5.69
CA VAL A 231 6.90 7.40 4.87
C VAL A 231 5.71 7.69 3.97
N HIS A 232 5.83 7.41 2.68
CA HIS A 232 4.73 7.44 1.72
C HIS A 232 4.50 6.03 1.19
N VAL A 233 3.31 5.46 1.42
CA VAL A 233 2.91 4.17 0.82
C VAL A 233 2.42 4.41 -0.60
N VAL A 234 2.80 3.52 -1.52
CA VAL A 234 2.56 3.64 -2.96
C VAL A 234 1.62 2.53 -3.40
N PHE A 235 0.47 2.92 -3.94
CA PHE A 235 -0.51 2.01 -4.55
C PHE A 235 -0.42 2.13 -6.08
N GLN A 236 -0.30 1.00 -6.75
CA GLN A 236 -0.22 0.90 -8.19
C GLN A 236 -1.53 1.35 -8.86
N GLN A 237 -1.49 1.59 -10.17
CA GLN A 237 -2.70 1.75 -10.96
C GLN A 237 -3.62 0.54 -10.75
N TYR A 238 -4.92 0.78 -10.60
CA TYR A 238 -5.93 -0.25 -10.34
C TYR A 238 -5.82 -1.00 -9.00
N GLU A 239 -4.92 -0.61 -8.10
CA GLU A 239 -4.78 -1.32 -6.82
C GLU A 239 -5.95 -1.02 -5.87
N ILE A 240 -6.23 0.26 -5.63
CA ILE A 240 -7.33 0.72 -4.75
C ILE A 240 -8.27 1.72 -5.42
N ALA A 241 -7.94 2.15 -6.64
CA ALA A 241 -8.65 3.18 -7.39
C ALA A 241 -8.56 2.93 -8.90
N PRO A 242 -9.51 3.45 -9.72
CA PRO A 242 -9.48 3.33 -11.18
C PRO A 242 -8.22 3.95 -11.81
N TYR A 243 -7.91 3.58 -13.06
CA TYR A 243 -6.76 4.10 -13.81
C TYR A 243 -6.57 5.62 -13.75
N ALA A 244 -7.67 6.37 -13.84
CA ALA A 244 -7.66 7.83 -13.86
C ALA A 244 -7.07 8.45 -12.57
N ALA A 245 -7.05 7.71 -11.46
CA ALA A 245 -6.40 8.13 -10.22
C ALA A 245 -4.86 8.04 -10.28
N GLY A 246 -4.32 7.32 -11.28
CA GLY A 246 -2.89 7.09 -11.44
C GLY A 246 -2.30 6.24 -10.32
N ILE A 247 -0.99 6.42 -10.07
CA ILE A 247 -0.29 5.81 -8.94
C ILE A 247 -0.48 6.71 -7.72
N LEU A 248 -1.11 6.18 -6.67
CA LEU A 248 -1.40 6.93 -5.46
C LEU A 248 -0.24 6.84 -4.47
N LYS A 249 0.18 8.00 -3.94
CA LYS A 249 1.26 8.13 -2.96
C LYS A 249 0.69 8.75 -1.68
N ILE A 250 0.46 7.94 -0.65
CA ILE A 250 -0.24 8.37 0.57
C ILE A 250 0.78 8.54 1.70
N ALA A 251 0.89 9.77 2.22
CA ALA A 251 1.81 10.10 3.30
C ALA A 251 1.31 9.56 4.65
N VAL A 252 2.19 8.88 5.39
CA VAL A 252 1.96 8.40 6.75
C VAL A 252 2.54 9.43 7.72
N THR A 253 1.70 10.36 8.17
CA THR A 253 2.12 11.45 9.07
C THR A 253 1.48 11.31 10.45
N ASP A 254 2.14 11.89 11.46
CA ASP A 254 1.57 12.04 12.80
C ASP A 254 0.45 13.08 12.88
N LYS A 255 0.13 13.77 11.76
CA LYS A 255 -1.19 14.36 11.53
C LYS A 255 -2.24 13.25 11.31
N ALA A 256 -2.26 12.28 12.21
CA ALA A 256 -3.50 11.64 12.64
C ALA A 256 -4.32 12.68 13.42
N ALA A 257 -4.81 13.72 12.74
CA ALA A 257 -5.78 14.64 13.33
C ALA A 257 -7.15 13.96 13.26
N ALA A 258 -7.42 13.19 14.32
CA ALA A 258 -8.53 12.27 14.52
C ALA A 258 -8.47 11.02 13.63
N GLY A 259 -8.31 9.85 14.26
CA GLY A 259 -8.77 8.62 13.64
C GLY A 259 -10.24 8.75 13.20
N PRO A 260 -10.76 7.82 12.38
CA PRO A 260 -12.10 7.93 11.84
C PRO A 260 -13.06 8.28 12.98
N SER A 261 -13.89 9.30 12.77
CA SER A 261 -14.81 9.78 13.79
C SER A 261 -16.23 9.69 13.29
N VAL A 262 -17.11 9.25 14.16
CA VAL A 262 -18.54 9.20 13.89
C VAL A 262 -19.28 9.95 14.98
N SER A 263 -20.18 10.83 14.57
CA SER A 263 -21.11 11.52 15.46
C SER A 263 -22.49 10.87 15.32
N ILE A 264 -23.02 10.40 16.46
CA ILE A 264 -24.35 9.80 16.59
C ILE A 264 -25.24 10.81 17.31
N THR A 265 -26.23 11.31 16.59
CA THR A 265 -27.20 12.28 17.12
C THR A 265 -28.32 11.60 17.91
N SER A 266 -29.10 12.37 18.66
CA SER A 266 -30.24 11.86 19.47
C SER A 266 -31.30 11.11 18.69
N LYS A 267 -31.38 11.30 17.37
CA LYS A 267 -32.30 10.55 16.49
C LYS A 267 -31.82 9.13 16.17
N GLN A 268 -30.53 8.85 16.38
CA GLN A 268 -29.89 7.63 15.93
C GLN A 268 -29.60 6.63 17.06
N PHE A 269 -29.58 7.08 18.31
CA PHE A 269 -29.43 6.20 19.48
C PHE A 269 -30.76 5.96 20.18
N VAL A 270 -30.85 4.86 20.93
CA VAL A 270 -32.06 4.46 21.68
C VAL A 270 -31.73 4.26 23.16
N PRO A 271 -32.68 4.48 24.09
CA PRO A 271 -32.48 4.19 25.49
C PRO A 271 -32.36 2.67 25.72
N GLY A 272 -31.40 2.28 26.54
CA GLY A 272 -31.26 0.94 27.08
C GLY A 272 -31.71 0.88 28.54
N ASN A 273 -31.74 -0.33 29.11
CA ASN A 273 -32.06 -0.53 30.52
C ASN A 273 -31.09 0.26 31.42
N GLY A 274 -31.59 0.75 32.56
CA GLY A 274 -30.76 1.46 33.54
C GLY A 274 -30.21 2.81 33.08
N GLY A 275 -30.81 3.42 32.05
CA GLY A 275 -30.37 4.72 31.52
C GLY A 275 -29.19 4.64 30.55
N ALA A 276 -28.82 3.43 30.10
CA ALA A 276 -27.79 3.25 29.09
C ALA A 276 -28.19 3.90 27.75
N VAL A 277 -27.21 4.35 26.96
CA VAL A 277 -27.43 4.82 25.59
C VAL A 277 -26.92 3.78 24.62
N LEU A 278 -27.80 3.29 23.74
CA LEU A 278 -27.44 2.28 22.74
C LEU A 278 -27.33 2.90 21.35
N VAL A 279 -26.22 2.63 20.66
CA VAL A 279 -25.92 3.15 19.31
C VAL A 279 -25.92 2.02 18.27
N PRO A 280 -26.23 2.30 16.98
CA PRO A 280 -26.35 1.28 15.95
C PRO A 280 -24.98 0.66 15.62
N LEU A 281 -24.78 -0.61 16.00
CA LEU A 281 -23.47 -1.27 15.95
C LEU A 281 -22.83 -1.21 14.56
N ARG A 282 -23.54 -1.66 13.53
CA ARG A 282 -23.01 -1.77 12.17
C ARG A 282 -22.61 -0.40 11.61
N GLN A 283 -23.49 0.59 11.72
CA GLN A 283 -23.23 1.93 11.21
C GLN A 283 -22.02 2.55 11.93
N THR A 284 -22.05 2.56 13.26
CA THR A 284 -21.00 3.19 14.07
C THR A 284 -19.65 2.49 13.88
N ALA A 285 -19.61 1.16 13.94
CA ALA A 285 -18.37 0.40 13.80
C ALA A 285 -17.79 0.49 12.37
N ALA A 286 -18.62 0.42 11.33
CA ALA A 286 -18.17 0.57 9.94
C ALA A 286 -17.60 1.96 9.66
N SER A 287 -18.23 3.03 10.17
CA SER A 287 -17.68 4.39 10.07
C SER A 287 -16.30 4.54 10.74
N LEU A 288 -15.98 3.67 11.71
CA LEU A 288 -14.71 3.63 12.42
C LEU A 288 -13.71 2.64 11.80
N GLY A 289 -14.04 2.05 10.64
CA GLY A 289 -13.21 1.09 9.91
C GLY A 289 -13.24 -0.33 10.45
N TYR A 290 -14.25 -0.71 11.24
CA TYR A 290 -14.45 -2.10 11.67
C TYR A 290 -15.36 -2.86 10.71
N LYS A 291 -14.99 -4.10 10.40
CA LYS A 291 -15.87 -5.08 9.75
C LYS A 291 -16.91 -5.58 10.73
N VAL A 292 -18.15 -5.77 10.27
CA VAL A 292 -19.23 -6.34 11.08
C VAL A 292 -19.92 -7.50 10.34
N ALA A 293 -19.68 -8.74 10.78
CA ALA A 293 -20.28 -9.94 10.21
C ALA A 293 -21.37 -10.50 11.13
N TRP A 294 -22.50 -10.92 10.57
CA TRP A 294 -23.59 -11.52 11.35
C TRP A 294 -23.49 -13.05 11.32
N ASN A 295 -23.54 -13.69 12.49
CA ASN A 295 -23.64 -15.12 12.65
C ASN A 295 -25.03 -15.48 13.17
N SER A 296 -25.85 -16.07 12.29
CA SER A 296 -27.23 -16.44 12.62
C SER A 296 -27.32 -17.61 13.60
N LYS A 297 -26.36 -18.54 13.59
CA LYS A 297 -26.34 -19.72 14.47
C LYS A 297 -26.17 -19.33 15.93
N THR A 298 -25.25 -18.40 16.20
CA THR A 298 -24.95 -17.90 17.55
C THR A 298 -25.72 -16.63 17.91
N ARG A 299 -26.49 -16.07 16.97
CA ARG A 299 -27.19 -14.78 17.11
C ARG A 299 -26.24 -13.67 17.54
N SER A 300 -25.07 -13.61 16.89
CA SER A 300 -24.00 -12.67 17.25
C SER A 300 -23.48 -11.87 16.07
N ALA A 301 -23.08 -10.62 16.33
CA ALA A 301 -22.34 -9.78 15.40
C ALA A 301 -20.84 -9.82 15.75
N GLU A 302 -20.02 -10.34 14.84
CA GLU A 302 -18.57 -10.32 14.94
C GLU A 302 -18.06 -8.97 14.43
N VAL A 303 -17.20 -8.33 15.21
CA VAL A 303 -16.64 -7.01 14.94
C VAL A 303 -15.13 -7.11 14.93
N SER A 304 -14.49 -6.71 13.84
CA SER A 304 -13.03 -6.83 13.70
C SER A 304 -12.39 -5.66 12.95
N ARG A 305 -11.16 -5.34 13.33
CA ARG A 305 -10.29 -4.36 12.66
C ARG A 305 -8.84 -4.73 12.93
N ASP A 306 -8.07 -4.97 11.86
CA ASP A 306 -6.69 -5.45 11.94
C ASP A 306 -6.61 -6.71 12.86
N ALA A 307 -5.76 -6.72 13.90
CA ALA A 307 -5.65 -7.82 14.85
C ALA A 307 -6.74 -7.84 15.97
N GLN A 308 -7.62 -6.84 16.01
CA GLN A 308 -8.66 -6.73 17.03
C GLN A 308 -9.91 -7.48 16.58
N TRP A 309 -10.41 -8.38 17.43
CA TRP A 309 -11.68 -9.08 17.19
C TRP A 309 -12.52 -9.18 18.47
N THR A 310 -13.83 -9.02 18.31
CA THR A 310 -14.84 -9.24 19.36
C THR A 310 -16.14 -9.77 18.76
N SER A 311 -17.01 -10.35 19.59
CA SER A 311 -18.34 -10.80 19.19
C SER A 311 -19.39 -10.29 20.17
N VAL A 312 -20.47 -9.75 19.63
CA VAL A 312 -21.60 -9.18 20.34
C VAL A 312 -22.80 -10.12 20.18
N THR A 313 -23.18 -10.83 21.25
CA THR A 313 -24.31 -11.77 21.23
C THR A 313 -25.60 -11.08 21.66
N LEU A 314 -26.65 -11.15 20.85
CA LEU A 314 -27.94 -10.50 21.14
C LEU A 314 -28.48 -10.89 22.53
N ASN A 315 -29.03 -9.90 23.23
CA ASN A 315 -29.67 -10.01 24.54
C ASN A 315 -28.78 -10.56 25.66
N LYS A 316 -27.46 -10.63 25.45
CA LYS A 316 -26.50 -11.10 26.46
C LYS A 316 -25.55 -9.98 26.86
N ASN A 317 -25.64 -9.50 28.10
CA ASN A 317 -24.69 -8.52 28.66
C ASN A 317 -23.37 -9.22 29.04
N SER A 318 -22.60 -9.59 28.03
CA SER A 318 -21.34 -10.33 28.17
C SER A 318 -20.50 -10.05 26.94
N TYR A 319 -19.44 -9.27 27.13
CA TYR A 319 -18.60 -8.77 26.04
C TYR A 319 -17.15 -9.17 26.28
N SER A 320 -16.44 -9.63 25.24
CA SER A 320 -15.04 -10.05 25.34
C SER A 320 -14.18 -9.33 24.31
N LEU A 321 -12.90 -9.15 24.60
CA LEU A 321 -11.91 -8.66 23.65
C LEU A 321 -10.87 -9.77 23.45
N ASN A 322 -10.57 -10.15 22.20
CA ASN A 322 -9.50 -11.12 21.88
C ASN A 322 -9.57 -12.42 22.72
N LYS A 323 -10.77 -12.95 22.94
CA LYS A 323 -11.04 -14.19 23.72
C LYS A 323 -10.73 -14.11 25.23
N MET A 324 -10.56 -12.92 25.80
CA MET A 324 -10.45 -12.73 27.25
C MET A 324 -11.79 -12.97 27.98
N ALA A 325 -11.71 -13.09 29.31
CA ALA A 325 -12.88 -13.25 30.18
C ALA A 325 -13.94 -12.16 29.90
N PRO A 326 -15.23 -12.51 29.75
CA PRO A 326 -16.25 -11.54 29.42
C PRO A 326 -16.47 -10.52 30.55
N ILE A 327 -16.64 -9.26 30.17
CA ILE A 327 -17.02 -8.17 31.06
C ILE A 327 -18.48 -7.77 30.83
N LYS A 328 -19.13 -7.29 31.88
CA LYS A 328 -20.45 -6.65 31.80
C LYS A 328 -20.27 -5.18 31.46
N LEU A 329 -21.13 -4.67 30.58
CA LEU A 329 -21.24 -3.25 30.26
C LEU A 329 -22.55 -2.69 30.81
N SER A 330 -22.84 -1.41 30.53
CA SER A 330 -24.05 -0.72 30.98
C SER A 330 -25.36 -1.38 30.52
N ALA A 331 -25.37 -2.10 29.39
CA ALA A 331 -26.54 -2.85 28.94
C ALA A 331 -26.19 -4.05 28.04
N ALA A 332 -27.16 -4.95 27.87
CA ALA A 332 -27.11 -5.98 26.82
C ALA A 332 -27.35 -5.36 25.43
N PRO A 333 -26.83 -5.97 24.35
CA PRO A 333 -27.11 -5.51 23.00
C PRO A 333 -28.54 -5.94 22.61
N ASN A 334 -29.29 -5.04 21.99
CA ASN A 334 -30.69 -5.27 21.61
C ASN A 334 -30.89 -5.04 20.12
N GLN A 335 -31.92 -5.67 19.57
CA GLN A 335 -32.31 -5.46 18.17
C GLN A 335 -33.60 -4.65 18.10
N PHE A 336 -33.58 -3.57 17.32
CA PHE A 336 -34.75 -2.75 17.03
C PHE A 336 -34.90 -2.60 15.52
N LYS A 337 -36.06 -2.99 14.97
CA LYS A 337 -36.39 -2.91 13.54
C LYS A 337 -35.29 -3.49 12.62
N GLY A 338 -34.69 -4.61 13.01
CA GLY A 338 -33.62 -5.26 12.25
C GLY A 338 -32.20 -4.75 12.56
N THR A 339 -32.06 -3.58 13.19
CA THR A 339 -30.75 -3.00 13.55
C THR A 339 -30.30 -3.44 14.93
N ILE A 340 -29.05 -3.87 15.05
CA ILE A 340 -28.41 -4.22 16.32
C ILE A 340 -27.86 -2.96 16.97
N TYR A 341 -28.22 -2.73 18.21
CA TYR A 341 -27.77 -1.64 19.05
C TYR A 341 -26.92 -2.18 20.20
N VAL A 342 -25.80 -1.52 20.47
CA VAL A 342 -24.88 -1.83 21.57
C VAL A 342 -24.75 -0.64 22.49
N PRO A 343 -24.46 -0.83 23.79
CA PRO A 343 -24.24 0.30 24.67
C PRO A 343 -22.99 1.08 24.23
N VAL A 344 -23.02 2.40 24.39
CA VAL A 344 -21.94 3.27 23.89
C VAL A 344 -20.57 2.96 24.51
N ASP A 345 -20.55 2.47 25.75
CA ASP A 345 -19.36 2.03 26.47
C ASP A 345 -18.72 0.76 25.88
N PHE A 346 -19.38 0.07 24.93
CA PHE A 346 -18.77 -0.96 24.10
C PHE A 346 -17.56 -0.40 23.33
N PHE A 347 -17.71 0.79 22.74
CA PHE A 347 -16.65 1.40 21.93
C PHE A 347 -15.46 1.82 22.80
N SER A 348 -15.69 2.37 23.99
CA SER A 348 -14.60 2.76 24.89
C SER A 348 -13.96 1.57 25.62
N THR A 349 -14.76 0.58 26.03
CA THR A 349 -14.29 -0.47 26.93
C THR A 349 -13.77 -1.70 26.19
N ILE A 350 -14.47 -2.12 25.13
CA ILE A 350 -14.09 -3.29 24.32
C ILE A 350 -13.19 -2.85 23.18
N LEU A 351 -13.60 -1.84 22.41
CA LEU A 351 -12.84 -1.41 21.25
C LEU A 351 -11.68 -0.45 21.59
N LYS A 352 -11.62 0.05 22.84
CA LYS A 352 -10.60 0.99 23.34
C LYS A 352 -10.57 2.32 22.60
N LEU A 353 -11.73 2.79 22.15
CA LEU A 353 -11.91 4.04 21.41
C LEU A 353 -12.24 5.21 22.33
N ASN A 354 -12.03 6.44 21.85
CA ASN A 354 -12.40 7.63 22.59
C ASN A 354 -13.89 7.95 22.34
N VAL A 355 -14.68 8.02 23.41
CA VAL A 355 -16.10 8.37 23.36
C VAL A 355 -16.32 9.66 24.14
N THR A 356 -16.93 10.65 23.50
CA THR A 356 -17.32 11.93 24.12
C THR A 356 -18.80 12.19 23.87
N LYS A 357 -19.45 12.88 24.80
CA LYS A 357 -20.85 13.30 24.67
C LYS A 357 -20.92 14.81 24.84
N ASP A 358 -21.50 15.48 23.87
CA ASP A 358 -21.76 16.92 23.94
C ASP A 358 -22.92 17.19 24.91
N SER A 359 -22.71 18.06 25.90
CA SER A 359 -23.66 18.31 26.98
C SER A 359 -24.88 19.13 26.55
N LYS A 360 -24.79 19.87 25.44
CA LYS A 360 -25.87 20.75 24.95
C LYS A 360 -26.79 20.02 23.97
N THR A 361 -26.19 19.26 23.06
CA THR A 361 -26.88 18.58 21.95
C THR A 361 -27.15 17.11 22.25
N GLY A 362 -26.46 16.52 23.23
CA GLY A 362 -26.51 15.09 23.52
C GLY A 362 -25.80 14.22 22.49
N THR A 363 -25.14 14.82 21.49
CA THR A 363 -24.44 14.12 20.41
C THR A 363 -23.28 13.31 20.97
N ILE A 364 -23.21 12.03 20.58
CA ILE A 364 -22.12 11.14 20.94
C ILE A 364 -21.10 11.16 19.81
N THR A 365 -19.86 11.51 20.10
CA THR A 365 -18.74 11.42 19.16
C THR A 365 -17.81 10.29 19.57
N ILE A 366 -17.58 9.37 18.65
CA ILE A 366 -16.65 8.25 18.81
C ILE A 366 -15.49 8.46 17.86
N LYS A 367 -14.26 8.32 18.35
CA LYS A 367 -13.02 8.52 17.60
C LYS A 367 -12.16 7.26 17.67
N GLY A 368 -11.79 6.79 16.47
CA GLY A 368 -11.15 5.51 16.17
C GLY A 368 -9.64 5.46 16.29
#